data_AF-A0A7Y0XXE7-F1
#
_entry.id   AF-A0A7Y0XXE7-F1
#
_cell.length_a   1.000
_cell.length_b   1.000
_cell.length_c   1.000
_cell.angle_alpha   90.00
_cell.angle_beta   90.00
_cell.angle_gamma   90.00
#
_symmetry.space_group_name_H-M   'P 1'
#
loop_
_entity.id
_entity.type
_entity.pdbx_description
1 polymer ?
#
loop_
_entity_poly.entity_id
_entity_poly.type
_entity_poly.pdbx_seq_one_letter_code
_entity_poly.pdbx_strand_id
1 'polypeptide(L)'
;MESQKNQNQAIVEQIVERWAIGKPLLELTGKPSGYYRLTNYLLEYIRVHNKLPTGVHAMPEGRDRLNNLEPSFPVDFNTITGGISLPSDLQ
;
A
#
# COMPACT_ATOMS: atom_id res chain seq x y z
N MET A 1 -21.15 -5.54 0.24
CA MET A 1 -19.82 -5.99 0.71
C MET A 1 -18.80 -6.11 -0.42
N GLU A 2 -19.11 -6.81 -1.52
CA GLU A 2 -18.20 -6.92 -2.70
C GLU A 2 -17.77 -5.55 -3.27
N SER A 3 -18.73 -4.62 -3.42
CA SER A 3 -18.48 -3.27 -3.97
C SER A 3 -17.45 -2.48 -3.14
N GLN A 4 -17.56 -2.51 -1.82
CA GLN A 4 -16.65 -1.79 -0.91
C GLN A 4 -15.23 -2.37 -0.97
N LYS A 5 -15.11 -3.70 -1.04
CA LYS A 5 -13.82 -4.39 -1.17
C LYS A 5 -13.11 -3.96 -2.46
N ASN A 6 -13.87 -3.87 -3.56
CA ASN A 6 -13.34 -3.45 -4.86
C ASN A 6 -12.94 -1.96 -4.88
N GLN A 7 -13.71 -1.10 -4.20
CA GLN A 7 -13.35 0.32 -4.06
C GLN A 7 -12.09 0.52 -3.21
N ASN A 8 -11.98 -0.19 -2.08
CA ASN A 8 -10.78 -0.16 -1.24
C ASN A 8 -9.56 -0.65 -2.02
N GLN A 9 -9.71 -1.72 -2.82
CA GLN A 9 -8.65 -2.22 -3.70
C GLN A 9 -8.16 -1.13 -4.67
N ALA A 10 -9.08 -0.46 -5.38
CA ALA A 10 -8.74 0.58 -6.33
C ALA A 10 -8.08 1.81 -5.67
N ILE A 11 -8.47 2.16 -4.44
CA ILE A 11 -7.85 3.23 -3.67
C ILE A 11 -6.44 2.84 -3.21
N VAL A 12 -6.28 1.62 -2.71
CA VAL A 12 -4.96 1.11 -2.32
C VAL A 12 -4.02 1.09 -3.51
N GLU A 13 -4.47 0.60 -4.68
CA GLU A 13 -3.67 0.63 -5.90
C GLU A 13 -3.23 2.06 -6.24
N GLN A 14 -4.13 3.04 -6.22
CA GLN A 14 -3.76 4.45 -6.44
C GLN A 14 -2.69 4.96 -5.46
N ILE A 15 -2.79 4.63 -4.18
CA ILE A 15 -1.81 5.03 -3.16
C ILE A 15 -0.44 4.39 -3.46
N VAL A 16 -0.42 3.09 -3.76
CA VAL A 16 0.82 2.35 -3.99
C VAL A 16 1.47 2.75 -5.32
N GLU A 17 0.68 3.06 -6.35
CA GLU A 17 1.20 3.64 -7.60
C GLU A 17 1.86 5.00 -7.36
N ARG A 18 1.26 5.88 -6.55
CA ARG A 18 1.88 7.16 -6.17
C ARG A 18 3.20 6.95 -5.43
N TRP A 19 3.22 6.01 -4.48
CA TRP A 19 4.45 5.62 -3.79
C TRP A 19 5.52 5.06 -4.75
N ALA A 20 5.11 4.37 -5.82
CA ALA A 20 6.02 3.74 -6.78
C ALA A 20 6.73 4.74 -7.72
N ILE A 21 6.25 5.97 -7.84
CA ILE A 21 6.82 6.98 -8.76
C ILE A 21 8.32 7.20 -8.48
N GLY A 22 9.13 7.08 -9.54
CA GLY A 22 10.58 7.31 -9.49
C GLY A 22 11.39 6.20 -8.80
N LYS A 23 10.76 5.11 -8.35
CA LYS A 23 11.45 3.96 -7.76
C LYS A 23 11.91 2.97 -8.83
N PRO A 24 13.05 2.27 -8.63
CA PRO A 24 13.51 1.25 -9.57
C PRO A 24 12.51 0.09 -9.65
N LEU A 25 12.28 -0.39 -10.87
CA LEU A 25 11.37 -1.49 -11.15
C LEU A 25 12.13 -2.82 -11.13
N LEU A 26 11.49 -3.87 -10.61
CA LEU A 26 11.97 -5.24 -10.76
C LEU A 26 11.56 -5.77 -12.13
N GLU A 27 12.49 -6.37 -12.88
CA GLU A 27 12.22 -6.89 -14.24
C GLU A 27 11.06 -7.87 -14.29
N LEU A 28 10.93 -8.71 -13.26
CA LEU A 28 9.92 -9.77 -13.21
C LEU A 28 8.49 -9.24 -13.07
N THR A 29 8.29 -8.19 -12.26
CA THR A 29 6.97 -7.72 -11.87
C THR A 29 6.61 -6.38 -12.53
N GLY A 30 7.61 -5.66 -13.05
CA GLY A 30 7.44 -4.26 -13.47
C GLY A 30 7.08 -3.32 -12.32
N LYS A 31 7.24 -3.75 -11.06
CA LYS A 31 6.91 -2.99 -9.85
C LYS A 31 8.13 -2.86 -8.93
N PRO A 32 8.22 -1.80 -8.11
CA PRO A 32 9.28 -1.67 -7.11
C PRO A 32 9.27 -2.80 -6.06
N SER A 33 10.44 -3.11 -5.50
CA SER A 33 10.51 -3.96 -4.29
C SER A 33 9.67 -3.32 -3.17
N GLY A 34 8.86 -4.14 -2.49
CA GLY A 34 7.94 -3.67 -1.44
C GLY A 34 6.56 -3.25 -1.93
N TYR A 35 6.29 -3.16 -3.24
CA TYR A 35 4.97 -2.79 -3.80
C TYR A 35 3.84 -3.62 -3.19
N TYR A 36 3.90 -4.95 -3.33
CA TYR A 36 2.86 -5.84 -2.83
C TYR A 36 2.80 -5.91 -1.29
N ARG A 37 3.94 -5.70 -0.61
CA ARG A 37 3.96 -5.58 0.86
C ARG A 37 3.16 -4.36 1.32
N LEU A 38 3.38 -3.22 0.67
CA LEU A 38 2.63 -1.99 0.97
C LEU A 38 1.15 -2.12 0.62
N THR A 39 0.81 -2.76 -0.50
CA THR A 39 -0.59 -3.10 -0.87
C THR A 39 -1.28 -3.88 0.25
N ASN A 40 -0.66 -4.99 0.68
CA ASN A 40 -1.25 -5.84 1.73
C ASN A 40 -1.34 -5.11 3.07
N TYR A 41 -0.32 -4.33 3.41
CA TYR A 41 -0.33 -3.49 4.61
C TYR A 41 -1.51 -2.52 4.62
N LEU A 42 -1.74 -1.80 3.51
CA LEU A 42 -2.83 -0.83 3.40
C LEU A 42 -4.21 -1.48 3.44
N LEU A 43 -4.40 -2.61 2.74
CA LEU A 43 -5.66 -3.35 2.78
C LEU A 43 -6.01 -3.79 4.20
N GLU A 44 -5.03 -4.32 4.93
CA GLU A 44 -5.22 -4.75 6.31
C GLU A 44 -5.46 -3.56 7.24
N TYR A 45 -4.70 -2.48 7.08
CA TYR A 45 -4.87 -1.27 7.89
C TYR A 45 -6.28 -0.68 7.72
N ILE A 46 -6.77 -0.58 6.48
CA ILE A 46 -8.14 -0.11 6.20
C ILE A 46 -9.17 -1.06 6.80
N ARG A 47 -8.97 -2.38 6.67
CA ARG A 47 -9.87 -3.40 7.23
C ARG A 47 -9.99 -3.28 8.76
N VAL A 48 -8.89 -3.02 9.46
CA VAL A 48 -8.84 -2.97 10.92
C VAL A 48 -9.27 -1.61 11.48
N HIS A 49 -8.89 -0.52 10.81
CA HIS A 49 -9.04 0.82 11.36
C HIS A 49 -10.11 1.68 10.67
N ASN A 50 -10.66 1.22 9.55
CA ASN A 50 -11.59 1.95 8.69
C ASN A 50 -11.13 3.38 8.34
N LYS A 51 -9.82 3.57 8.18
CA LYS A 51 -9.19 4.85 7.84
C LYS A 51 -7.86 4.62 7.11
N LEU A 52 -7.36 5.64 6.42
CA LEU A 52 -6.01 5.62 5.87
C LEU A 52 -4.95 5.86 6.98
N PRO A 53 -3.76 5.26 6.87
CA PRO A 53 -2.65 5.56 7.77
C PRO A 53 -2.12 6.99 7.54
N THR A 54 -1.49 7.54 8.58
CA THR A 54 -0.90 8.89 8.58
C THR A 54 0.49 8.84 9.22
N GLY A 55 1.35 9.80 8.89
CA GLY A 55 2.73 9.84 9.37
C GLY A 55 3.64 8.79 8.71
N VAL A 56 4.80 8.57 9.34
CA VAL A 56 5.84 7.65 8.83
C VAL A 56 5.70 6.30 9.52
N HIS A 57 5.51 5.24 8.74
CA HIS A 57 5.47 3.87 9.23
C HIS A 57 6.63 3.06 8.66
N ALA A 58 7.23 2.20 9.49
CA ALA A 58 8.15 1.19 9.02
C ALA A 58 7.36 0.01 8.47
N MET A 59 7.61 -0.35 7.21
CA MET A 59 7.06 -1.57 6.64
C MET A 59 7.80 -2.78 7.21
N PRO A 60 7.11 -3.89 7.52
CA PRO A 60 7.76 -5.09 8.03
C PRO A 60 8.74 -5.64 7.00
N GLU A 61 9.77 -6.32 7.50
CA GLU A 61 10.66 -7.13 6.67
C GLU A 61 9.85 -8.17 5.88
N GLY A 62 10.33 -8.48 4.69
CA GLY A 62 9.69 -9.42 3.77
C GLY A 62 10.63 -10.53 3.34
N ARG A 63 10.09 -11.43 2.52
CA ARG A 63 10.89 -12.38 1.76
C ARG A 63 10.48 -12.33 0.30
N ASP A 64 11.45 -12.40 -0.58
CA ASP A 64 11.19 -12.53 -2.01
C ASP A 64 10.83 -13.98 -2.39
N ARG A 65 10.53 -14.21 -3.67
CA ARG A 65 10.20 -15.56 -4.19
C ARG A 65 11.36 -16.57 -4.10
N LEU A 66 12.59 -16.09 -3.96
CA LEU A 66 13.80 -16.90 -3.82
C LEU A 66 14.16 -17.10 -2.34
N ASN A 67 13.28 -16.69 -1.41
CA ASN A 67 13.45 -16.76 0.03
C ASN A 67 14.56 -15.85 0.58
N ASN A 68 15.03 -14.86 -0.18
CA ASN A 68 15.95 -13.84 0.32
C ASN A 68 15.20 -12.85 1.22
N LEU A 69 15.90 -12.33 2.24
CA LEU A 69 15.36 -11.28 3.10
C LEU A 69 15.23 -9.98 2.30
N GLU A 70 14.04 -9.38 2.32
CA GLU A 70 13.84 -8.02 1.86
C GLU A 70 13.74 -7.09 3.07
N PRO A 71 14.58 -6.06 3.17
CA PRO A 71 14.65 -5.23 4.36
C PRO A 71 13.35 -4.43 4.58
N SER A 72 13.15 -4.05 5.84
CA SER A 72 12.18 -3.03 6.21
C SER A 72 12.48 -1.71 5.48
N PHE A 73 11.44 -0.96 5.16
CA PHE A 73 11.56 0.36 4.53
C PHE A 73 10.54 1.34 5.11
N PRO A 74 10.88 2.62 5.26
CA PRO A 74 9.94 3.64 5.71
C PRO A 74 8.97 4.05 4.59
N VAL A 75 7.74 4.37 4.97
CA VAL A 75 6.73 4.99 4.11
C VAL A 75 6.15 6.20 4.83
N ASP A 76 6.27 7.38 4.22
CA ASP A 76 5.59 8.59 4.69
C ASP A 76 4.20 8.67 4.04
N PHE A 77 3.18 8.27 4.79
CA PHE A 77 1.81 8.24 4.30
C PHE A 77 1.25 9.64 4.03
N ASN A 78 1.76 10.69 4.68
CA ASN A 78 1.28 12.05 4.43
C ASN A 78 1.55 12.50 2.98
N THR A 79 2.58 11.94 2.35
CA THR A 79 2.97 12.27 0.97
C THR A 79 2.18 11.52 -0.10
N ILE A 80 1.66 10.32 0.22
CA ILE A 80 1.04 9.42 -0.76
C ILE A 80 -0.47 9.27 -0.60
N THR A 81 -1.04 9.60 0.57
CA THR A 81 -2.49 9.61 0.81
C THR A 81 -3.14 10.98 0.59
N GLY A 82 -2.36 12.03 0.30
CA GLY A 82 -2.85 13.39 0.10
C GLY A 82 -4.01 13.48 -0.91
N GLY A 83 -5.14 14.04 -0.47
CA GLY A 83 -6.35 14.21 -1.29
C GLY A 83 -7.13 12.93 -1.56
N ILE A 84 -6.76 11.80 -0.96
CA ILE A 84 -7.49 10.53 -1.06
C ILE A 84 -8.39 10.39 0.16
N SER A 85 -9.65 10.04 -0.09
CA SER A 85 -10.61 9.67 0.96
C SER A 85 -11.09 8.24 0.71
N LEU A 86 -11.33 7.51 1.80
CA LEU A 86 -12.07 6.26 1.70
C LEU A 86 -13.52 6.57 1.35
N PRO A 87 -14.24 5.67 0.65
CA PRO A 87 -15.67 5.82 0.45
C PRO A 87 -16.28 5.85 1.85
N SER A 88 -16.93 6.97 2.18
CA SER A 88 -17.76 7.02 3.38
C SER A 88 -18.89 6.02 3.19
N ASP A 89 -19.17 5.20 4.20
CA ASP A 89 -20.46 4.53 4.28
C ASP A 89 -21.52 5.63 4.14
N LEU A 90 -22.20 5.70 3.00
CA LEU A 90 -23.50 6.35 2.94
C LEU A 90 -24.38 5.49 3.83
N GLN A 91 -24.42 5.83 5.12
CA GLN A 91 -25.43 5.34 6.06
C GLN A 91 -26.82 5.73 5.56
#